data_AF-A0AA40DP08-F1
#
_entry.id   AF-A0AA40DP08-F1
#
_cell.length_a   1.000
_cell.length_b   1.000
_cell.length_c   1.000
_cell.angle_alpha   90.00
_cell.angle_beta   90.00
_cell.angle_gamma   90.00
#
_symmetry.space_group_name_H-M   'P 1'
#
loop_
_entity.id
_entity.type
_entity.pdbx_description
1 polymer ?
#
loop_
_entity_poly.entity_id
_entity_poly.type
_entity_poly.pdbx_seq_one_letter_code
_entity_poly.pdbx_strand_id
1 'polypeptide(L)'
;MAANAAGLQPDFGVIATSLNAAAVSVNTAATHLGRCANVPAIAGTQAILDAIQRMETNMTGMETRLVARIDGVETQLSARIDGLSARIDRLERRMVVAESPLEPLHSVLTGNPIPGFPAQLADIDHLTGAQADAVLSELGTTVQGGVREKRKRIRAFCGVRPAV
;
A
#
# COMPACT_ATOMS: atom_id res chain seq x y z
N MET A 1 -6.36 -93.21 -61.38
CA MET A 1 -6.44 -91.72 -61.35
C MET A 1 -7.59 -91.38 -60.41
N ALA A 2 -7.32 -91.22 -59.10
CA ALA A 2 -6.82 -89.99 -58.47
C ALA A 2 -7.91 -88.89 -58.49
N ALA A 3 -8.39 -88.31 -57.40
CA ALA A 3 -8.03 -88.42 -56.00
C ALA A 3 -9.28 -88.13 -55.13
N ASN A 4 -9.24 -88.70 -53.93
CA ASN A 4 -10.27 -88.80 -52.91
C ASN A 4 -10.68 -87.42 -52.35
N ALA A 5 -11.92 -86.98 -52.55
CA ALA A 5 -12.48 -85.78 -51.93
C ALA A 5 -13.15 -86.05 -50.56
N ALA A 6 -12.90 -87.21 -49.94
CA ALA A 6 -13.41 -87.58 -48.61
C ALA A 6 -12.41 -87.30 -47.46
N GLY A 7 -11.35 -86.52 -47.71
CA GLY A 7 -10.16 -86.44 -46.84
C GLY A 7 -10.04 -85.25 -45.88
N LEU A 8 -11.05 -84.39 -45.73
CA LEU A 8 -10.97 -83.23 -44.83
C LEU A 8 -12.25 -83.10 -43.99
N GLN A 9 -12.51 -84.08 -43.12
CA GLN A 9 -13.44 -83.84 -42.02
C GLN A 9 -12.74 -82.95 -40.98
N PRO A 10 -13.40 -81.88 -40.50
CA PRO A 10 -12.89 -81.09 -39.39
C PRO A 10 -12.68 -81.96 -38.15
N ASP A 11 -11.52 -81.86 -37.52
CA ASP A 11 -11.28 -82.51 -36.22
C ASP A 11 -11.98 -81.70 -35.13
N PHE A 12 -13.20 -82.14 -34.78
CA PHE A 12 -14.00 -81.50 -33.73
C PHE A 12 -13.33 -81.54 -32.35
N GLY A 13 -12.41 -82.47 -32.10
CA GLY A 13 -11.62 -82.52 -30.86
C GLY A 13 -10.61 -81.38 -30.77
N VAL A 14 -9.90 -81.10 -31.87
CA VAL A 14 -8.99 -79.94 -31.97
C VAL A 14 -9.77 -78.63 -31.88
N ILE A 15 -10.93 -78.55 -32.53
CA ILE A 15 -11.81 -77.36 -32.45
C ILE A 15 -12.29 -77.15 -31.02
N ALA A 16 -12.79 -78.17 -30.33
CA ALA A 16 -13.23 -78.05 -28.94
C ALA A 16 -12.07 -77.61 -28.00
N THR A 17 -10.88 -78.17 -28.20
CA THR A 17 -9.69 -77.84 -27.40
C THR A 17 -9.25 -76.39 -27.62
N SER A 18 -9.23 -75.93 -28.89
CA SER A 18 -8.89 -74.55 -29.23
C SER A 18 -9.91 -73.54 -28.73
N LEU A 19 -11.22 -73.85 -28.81
CA LEU A 19 -12.27 -73.01 -28.24
C LEU A 19 -12.17 -72.91 -26.72
N ASN A 20 -11.85 -74.02 -26.04
CA ASN A 20 -11.66 -74.01 -24.60
C ASN A 20 -10.42 -73.18 -24.20
N ALA A 21 -9.32 -73.30 -24.94
CA ALA A 21 -8.12 -72.46 -24.74
C ALA A 21 -8.42 -70.97 -24.97
N ALA A 22 -9.24 -70.64 -25.99
CA ALA A 22 -9.70 -69.28 -26.25
C ALA A 22 -10.59 -68.73 -25.12
N ALA A 23 -11.48 -69.55 -24.57
CA ALA A 23 -12.31 -69.15 -23.43
C ALA A 23 -11.45 -68.83 -22.20
N VAL A 24 -10.43 -69.65 -21.92
CA VAL A 24 -9.48 -69.41 -20.82
C VAL A 24 -8.68 -68.13 -21.05
N SER A 25 -8.20 -67.88 -22.28
CA SER A 25 -7.43 -66.66 -22.57
C SER A 25 -8.29 -65.40 -22.47
N VAL A 26 -9.54 -65.42 -22.93
CA VAL A 26 -10.50 -64.33 -22.77
C VAL A 26 -10.80 -64.05 -21.31
N ASN A 27 -11.03 -65.09 -20.50
CA ASN A 27 -11.29 -64.92 -19.06
C ASN A 27 -10.07 -64.36 -18.32
N THR A 28 -8.87 -64.79 -18.72
CA THR A 28 -7.60 -64.27 -18.20
C THR A 28 -7.44 -62.79 -18.56
N ALA A 29 -7.68 -62.42 -19.83
CA ALA A 29 -7.64 -61.04 -20.28
C ALA A 29 -8.66 -60.15 -19.54
N ALA A 30 -9.90 -60.63 -19.37
CA ALA A 30 -10.93 -59.93 -18.62
C ALA A 30 -10.51 -59.68 -17.16
N THR A 31 -9.87 -60.67 -16.52
CA THR A 31 -9.33 -60.53 -15.16
C THR A 31 -8.21 -59.49 -15.09
N HIS A 32 -7.28 -59.48 -16.05
CA HIS A 32 -6.21 -58.49 -16.12
C HIS A 32 -6.75 -57.08 -16.39
N LEU A 33 -7.73 -56.93 -17.28
CA LEU A 33 -8.40 -55.64 -17.53
C LEU A 33 -9.14 -55.12 -16.29
N GLY A 34 -9.81 -56.00 -15.54
CA GLY A 34 -10.41 -55.65 -14.24
C GLY A 34 -9.38 -55.18 -13.22
N ARG A 35 -8.16 -55.73 -13.23
CA ARG A 35 -7.05 -55.26 -12.38
C ARG A 35 -6.49 -53.91 -12.83
N CYS A 36 -6.46 -53.63 -14.14
CA CYS A 36 -6.05 -52.32 -14.68
C CYS A 36 -6.94 -51.18 -14.19
N ALA A 37 -8.25 -51.43 -14.05
CA ALA A 37 -9.20 -50.45 -13.50
C ALA A 37 -8.91 -50.09 -12.03
N ASN A 38 -8.17 -50.92 -11.30
CA ASN A 38 -7.83 -50.73 -9.89
C ASN A 38 -6.35 -50.37 -9.67
N VAL A 39 -5.66 -49.86 -10.70
CA VAL A 39 -4.24 -49.50 -10.58
C VAL A 39 -4.10 -48.17 -9.83
N PRO A 40 -3.42 -48.14 -8.67
CA PRO A 40 -3.22 -46.94 -7.85
C PRO A 40 -2.56 -45.76 -8.59
N ALA A 41 -1.82 -46.02 -9.68
CA ALA A 41 -1.18 -44.98 -10.50
C ALA A 41 -2.18 -43.98 -11.09
N ILE A 42 -3.40 -44.42 -11.46
CA ILE A 42 -4.44 -43.54 -12.00
C ILE A 42 -5.05 -42.70 -10.87
N ALA A 43 -5.31 -43.31 -9.71
CA ALA A 43 -5.83 -42.60 -8.54
C ALA A 43 -4.83 -41.55 -7.99
N GLY A 44 -3.54 -41.88 -7.97
CA GLY A 44 -2.47 -40.95 -7.60
C GLY A 44 -2.35 -39.77 -8.58
N THR A 45 -2.59 -40.00 -9.87
CA THR A 45 -2.58 -38.95 -10.90
C THR A 45 -3.71 -37.93 -10.68
N GLN A 46 -4.91 -38.39 -10.33
CA GLN A 46 -6.02 -37.48 -10.02
C GLN A 46 -5.72 -36.62 -8.78
N ALA A 47 -5.17 -37.23 -7.72
CA ALA A 47 -4.78 -36.49 -6.52
C ALA A 47 -3.70 -35.42 -6.80
N ILE A 48 -2.76 -35.73 -7.70
CA ILE A 48 -1.73 -34.78 -8.15
C ILE A 48 -2.37 -33.63 -8.94
N LEU A 49 -3.29 -33.91 -9.86
CA LEU A 49 -4.02 -32.87 -10.61
C LEU A 49 -4.80 -31.94 -9.67
N ASP A 50 -5.51 -32.50 -8.68
CA ASP A 50 -6.25 -31.70 -7.70
C ASP A 50 -5.30 -30.84 -6.84
N ALA A 51 -4.11 -31.35 -6.52
CA ALA A 51 -3.09 -30.60 -5.79
C ALA A 51 -2.51 -29.45 -6.63
N ILE A 52 -2.28 -29.67 -7.93
CA ILE A 52 -1.83 -28.65 -8.88
C ILE A 52 -2.89 -27.55 -9.02
N GLN A 53 -4.16 -27.90 -9.20
CA GLN A 53 -5.26 -26.92 -9.29
C GLN A 53 -5.40 -26.09 -8.00
N ARG A 54 -5.25 -26.72 -6.84
CA ARG A 54 -5.21 -26.01 -5.55
C ARG A 54 -4.01 -25.06 -5.46
N MET A 55 -2.84 -25.49 -5.91
CA MET A 55 -1.64 -24.66 -5.92
C MET A 55 -1.80 -23.46 -6.86
N GLU A 56 -2.37 -23.65 -8.05
CA GLU A 56 -2.67 -22.58 -9.00
C GLU A 56 -3.63 -21.55 -8.37
N THR A 57 -4.74 -22.03 -7.79
CA THR A 57 -5.71 -21.17 -7.10
C THR A 57 -5.07 -20.38 -5.96
N ASN A 58 -4.22 -21.04 -5.17
CA ASN A 58 -3.50 -20.38 -4.07
C ASN A 58 -2.52 -19.33 -4.61
N MET A 59 -1.80 -19.63 -5.69
CA MET A 59 -0.84 -18.72 -6.30
C MET A 59 -1.52 -17.47 -6.85
N THR A 60 -2.61 -17.62 -7.61
CA THR A 60 -3.42 -16.49 -8.08
C THR A 60 -3.99 -15.67 -6.92
N GLY A 61 -4.46 -16.34 -5.86
CA GLY A 61 -4.95 -15.67 -4.66
C GLY A 61 -3.86 -14.95 -3.86
N MET A 62 -2.61 -15.42 -3.93
CA MET A 62 -1.46 -14.72 -3.35
C MET A 62 -1.06 -13.51 -4.18
N GLU A 63 -1.01 -13.65 -5.50
CA GLU A 63 -0.70 -12.56 -6.43
C GLU A 63 -1.69 -11.40 -6.29
N THR A 64 -2.99 -11.70 -6.28
CA THR A 64 -4.03 -10.67 -6.11
C THR A 64 -3.90 -9.93 -4.78
N ARG A 65 -3.58 -10.65 -3.69
CA ARG A 65 -3.35 -10.04 -2.37
C ARG A 65 -2.09 -9.18 -2.34
N LEU A 66 -1.03 -9.59 -3.04
CA LEU A 66 0.20 -8.80 -3.12
C LEU A 66 -0.02 -7.52 -3.90
N VAL A 67 -0.68 -7.59 -5.05
CA VAL A 67 -1.06 -6.40 -5.84
C VAL A 67 -1.89 -5.44 -4.99
N ALA A 68 -2.96 -5.92 -4.36
CA ALA A 68 -3.81 -5.08 -3.51
C ALA A 68 -3.05 -4.45 -2.32
N ARG A 69 -2.08 -5.17 -1.74
CA ARG A 69 -1.23 -4.63 -0.67
C ARG A 69 -0.27 -3.56 -1.19
N ILE A 70 0.30 -3.75 -2.38
CA ILE A 70 1.19 -2.78 -3.01
C ILE A 70 0.41 -1.50 -3.34
N ASP A 71 -0.75 -1.61 -3.97
CA ASP A 71 -1.62 -0.47 -4.29
C ASP A 71 -2.04 0.29 -3.02
N GLY A 72 -2.36 -0.45 -1.94
CA GLY A 72 -2.68 0.13 -0.65
C GLY A 72 -1.51 0.90 -0.02
N VAL A 73 -0.29 0.35 -0.11
CA VAL A 73 0.92 1.02 0.37
C VAL A 73 1.24 2.26 -0.47
N GLU A 74 1.12 2.18 -1.79
CA GLU A 74 1.34 3.31 -2.69
C GLU A 74 0.36 4.46 -2.38
N THR A 75 -0.93 4.14 -2.25
CA THR A 75 -1.96 5.12 -1.90
C THR A 75 -1.67 5.79 -0.55
N GLN A 76 -1.30 5.00 0.46
CA GLN A 76 -0.98 5.52 1.79
C GLN A 76 0.27 6.41 1.79
N LEU A 77 1.30 6.03 1.03
CA LEU A 77 2.52 6.82 0.91
C LEU A 77 2.26 8.14 0.18
N SER A 78 1.52 8.12 -0.93
CA SER A 78 1.13 9.32 -1.66
C SER A 78 0.37 10.30 -0.77
N ALA A 79 -0.64 9.83 -0.02
CA ALA A 79 -1.39 10.67 0.91
C ALA A 79 -0.50 11.26 2.03
N ARG A 80 0.48 10.50 2.52
CA ARG A 80 1.46 10.99 3.50
C ARG A 80 2.39 12.05 2.91
N ILE A 81 2.86 11.85 1.68
CA ILE A 81 3.71 12.81 0.97
C ILE A 81 2.95 14.11 0.75
N ASP A 82 1.72 14.05 0.23
CA ASP A 82 0.87 15.24 0.03
C ASP A 82 0.65 16.00 1.34
N GLY A 83 0.38 15.26 2.43
CA GLY A 83 0.24 15.83 3.76
C GLY A 83 1.51 16.52 4.28
N LEU A 84 2.68 15.97 3.97
CA LEU A 84 3.98 16.58 4.31
C LEU A 84 4.26 17.81 3.44
N SER A 85 4.05 17.74 2.13
CA SER A 85 4.21 18.87 1.20
C SER A 85 3.36 20.06 1.64
N ALA A 86 2.07 19.83 1.94
CA ALA A 86 1.20 20.89 2.42
C ALA A 86 1.65 21.50 3.76
N ARG A 87 2.32 20.71 4.63
CA ARG A 87 2.91 21.23 5.88
C ARG A 87 4.16 22.06 5.61
N ILE A 88 5.01 21.62 4.69
CA ILE A 88 6.20 22.35 4.26
C ILE A 88 5.80 23.69 3.65
N ASP A 89 4.86 23.71 2.70
CA ASP A 89 4.36 24.95 2.09
C ASP A 89 3.83 25.95 3.12
N ARG A 90 3.13 25.45 4.16
CA ARG A 90 2.65 26.31 5.26
C ARG A 90 3.78 26.86 6.11
N LEU A 91 4.82 26.06 6.37
CA LEU A 91 6.00 26.49 7.11
C LEU A 91 6.81 27.52 6.31
N GLU A 92 7.05 27.26 5.03
CA GLU A 92 7.75 28.18 4.14
C GLU A 92 7.06 29.54 4.09
N ARG A 93 5.73 29.58 3.88
CA ARG A 93 4.97 30.84 3.91
C ARG A 93 5.10 31.57 5.24
N ARG A 94 5.06 30.84 6.36
CA ARG A 94 5.22 31.44 7.70
C ARG A 94 6.62 31.99 7.91
N MET A 95 7.65 31.32 7.42
CA MET A 95 9.04 31.79 7.50
C MET A 95 9.24 33.04 6.66
N VAL A 96 8.74 33.06 5.41
CA VAL A 96 8.80 34.24 4.54
C VAL A 96 8.17 35.45 5.22
N VAL A 97 6.98 35.29 5.83
CA VAL A 97 6.32 36.38 6.57
C VAL A 97 7.10 36.78 7.82
N ALA A 98 7.71 35.82 8.53
CA ALA A 98 8.47 36.08 9.75
C ALA A 98 9.77 36.86 9.48
N GLU A 99 10.44 36.57 8.37
CA GLU A 99 11.71 37.19 7.94
C GLU A 99 11.49 38.45 7.07
N SER A 100 10.24 38.76 6.71
CA SER A 100 9.92 39.99 5.98
C SER A 100 10.31 41.22 6.81
N PRO A 101 10.99 42.21 6.21
CA PRO A 101 11.39 43.42 6.91
C PRO A 101 10.15 44.23 7.32
N LEU A 102 10.17 44.76 8.55
CA LEU A 102 9.17 45.65 9.10
C LEU A 102 9.69 47.09 9.04
N GLU A 103 8.84 48.00 8.58
CA GLU A 103 9.07 49.43 8.79
C GLU A 103 8.71 49.81 10.23
N PRO A 104 9.57 50.60 10.92
CA PRO A 104 9.28 51.06 12.26
C PRO A 104 7.97 51.85 12.33
N LEU A 105 7.10 51.50 13.29
CA LEU A 105 5.95 52.33 13.60
C LEU A 105 6.40 53.68 14.18
N HIS A 106 5.57 54.71 14.00
CA HIS A 106 5.83 56.03 14.55
C HIS A 106 5.21 56.17 15.95
N SER A 107 5.92 56.86 16.83
CA SER A 107 5.46 57.21 18.17
C SER A 107 4.26 58.14 18.09
N VAL A 108 3.22 57.84 18.89
CA VAL A 108 2.04 58.72 19.02
C VAL A 108 2.38 60.00 19.79
N LEU A 109 3.45 59.96 20.60
CA LEU A 109 3.90 61.06 21.44
C LEU A 109 4.79 62.04 20.67
N THR A 110 5.70 61.54 19.84
CA THR A 110 6.74 62.34 19.20
C THR A 110 6.63 62.43 17.67
N GLY A 111 5.81 61.59 17.04
CA GLY A 111 5.68 61.51 15.57
C GLY A 111 6.89 60.89 14.85
N ASN A 112 7.97 60.57 15.57
CA ASN A 112 9.18 59.97 15.02
C ASN A 112 9.12 58.44 15.01
N PRO A 113 9.93 57.75 14.19
CA PRO A 113 10.07 56.29 14.26
C PRO A 113 10.40 55.82 15.68
N ILE A 114 9.73 54.78 16.15
CA ILE A 114 9.92 54.25 17.51
C ILE A 114 11.35 53.70 17.66
N PRO A 115 12.13 54.19 18.64
CA PRO A 115 13.49 53.70 18.87
C PRO A 115 13.50 52.21 19.24
N GLY A 116 14.40 51.44 18.62
CA GLY A 116 14.55 50.01 18.93
C GLY A 116 13.37 49.14 18.47
N PHE A 117 12.56 49.64 17.54
CA PHE A 117 11.50 48.83 16.94
C PHE A 117 12.10 47.64 16.17
N PRO A 118 11.52 46.43 16.30
CA PRO A 118 12.01 45.23 15.63
C PRO A 118 12.05 45.37 14.10
N ALA A 119 13.14 44.89 13.49
CA ALA A 119 13.35 44.99 12.04
C ALA A 119 12.60 43.91 11.26
N GLN A 120 12.24 42.80 11.91
CA GLN A 120 11.45 41.71 11.35
C GLN A 120 10.36 41.26 12.32
N LEU A 121 9.35 40.56 11.81
CA LEU A 121 8.27 40.03 12.65
C LEU A 121 8.78 38.95 13.64
N ALA A 122 9.83 38.21 13.26
CA ALA A 122 10.52 37.25 14.12
C ALA A 122 11.19 37.95 15.33
N ASP A 123 11.73 39.15 15.15
CA ASP A 123 12.43 39.89 16.22
C ASP A 123 11.51 40.25 17.38
N ILE A 124 10.19 40.37 17.12
CA ILE A 124 9.20 40.61 18.18
C ILE A 124 9.23 39.47 19.23
N ASP A 125 9.51 38.23 18.82
CA ASP A 125 9.63 37.08 19.74
C ASP A 125 10.91 37.10 20.58
N HIS A 126 11.86 37.97 20.23
CA HIS A 126 13.12 38.14 20.95
C HIS A 126 13.12 39.39 21.85
N LEU A 127 12.11 40.27 21.77
CA LEU A 127 12.02 41.46 22.61
C LEU A 127 12.00 41.13 24.10
N THR A 128 12.91 41.73 24.87
CA THR A 128 12.87 41.70 26.33
C THR A 128 11.65 42.47 26.87
N GLY A 129 11.30 42.27 28.14
CA GLY A 129 10.20 43.00 28.77
C GLY A 129 10.39 44.53 28.71
N ALA A 130 11.60 45.01 28.98
CA ALA A 130 11.93 46.43 28.94
C ALA A 130 11.84 47.02 27.52
N GLN A 131 12.32 46.30 26.51
CA GLN A 131 12.21 46.73 25.10
C GLN A 131 10.73 46.77 24.66
N ALA A 132 9.95 45.76 25.04
CA ALA A 132 8.52 45.75 24.74
C ALA A 132 7.78 46.91 25.44
N ASP A 133 8.18 47.28 26.65
CA ASP A 133 7.61 48.42 27.38
C ASP A 133 7.95 49.75 26.73
N ALA A 134 9.19 49.94 26.27
CA ALA A 134 9.59 51.13 25.52
C ALA A 134 8.72 51.30 24.26
N VAL A 135 8.58 50.24 23.46
CA VAL A 135 7.76 50.27 22.23
C VAL A 135 6.29 50.54 22.55
N LEU A 136 5.72 49.87 23.55
CA LEU A 136 4.30 50.04 23.93
C LEU A 136 4.00 51.43 24.51
N SER A 137 4.95 52.01 25.26
CA SER A 137 4.84 53.37 25.80
C SER A 137 4.79 54.41 24.67
N GLU A 138 5.66 54.28 23.67
CA GLU A 138 5.67 55.17 22.50
C GLU A 138 4.41 55.00 21.61
N LEU A 139 3.83 53.80 21.58
CA LEU A 139 2.53 53.53 20.93
C LEU A 139 1.33 54.03 21.73
N GLY A 140 1.52 54.58 22.95
CA GLY A 140 0.45 55.10 23.79
C GLY A 140 -0.49 54.03 24.35
N THR A 141 -0.05 52.78 24.45
CA THR A 141 -0.85 51.66 24.98
C THR A 141 -0.36 51.22 26.36
N THR A 142 -1.18 50.44 27.06
CA THR A 142 -0.80 49.85 28.36
C THR A 142 0.45 48.97 28.25
N VAL A 143 1.36 49.14 29.21
CA VAL A 143 2.54 48.29 29.45
C VAL A 143 2.28 47.21 30.51
N GLN A 144 1.02 47.02 30.92
CA GLN A 144 0.68 45.98 31.89
C GLN A 144 0.71 44.58 31.26
N GLY A 145 0.96 43.56 32.09
CA GLY A 145 1.00 42.15 31.69
C GLY A 145 2.41 41.58 31.48
N GLY A 146 2.48 40.26 31.27
CA GLY A 146 3.74 39.57 30.99
C GLY A 146 4.29 39.86 29.59
N VAL A 147 5.56 39.55 29.36
CA VAL A 147 6.26 39.79 28.08
C VAL A 147 5.52 39.18 26.87
N ARG A 148 4.91 38.00 27.03
CA ARG A 148 4.11 37.37 25.96
C ARG A 148 2.92 38.23 25.52
N GLU A 149 2.17 38.79 26.47
CA GLU A 149 1.03 39.66 26.17
C GLU A 149 1.45 40.99 25.55
N LYS A 150 2.59 41.54 26.00
CA LYS A 150 3.19 42.74 25.41
C LYS A 150 3.56 42.52 23.94
N ARG A 151 4.28 41.43 23.64
CA ARG A 151 4.65 41.04 22.26
C ARG A 151 3.42 40.79 21.38
N LYS A 152 2.37 40.15 21.92
CA LYS A 152 1.09 39.93 21.21
C LYS A 152 0.44 41.26 20.83
N ARG A 153 0.46 42.25 21.71
CA ARG A 153 -0.01 43.62 21.42
C ARG A 153 0.80 44.27 20.31
N ILE A 154 2.14 44.23 20.39
CA ILE A 154 3.01 44.80 19.35
C ILE A 154 2.71 44.15 17.99
N ARG A 155 2.59 42.82 17.92
CA ARG A 155 2.19 42.12 16.68
C ARG A 155 0.85 42.61 16.10
N ALA A 156 -0.13 42.87 16.96
CA ALA A 156 -1.44 43.35 16.53
C ALA A 156 -1.34 44.76 15.92
N PHE A 157 -0.50 45.64 16.46
CA PHE A 157 -0.22 46.96 15.87
C PHE A 157 0.52 46.86 14.53
N CYS A 158 1.38 45.86 14.35
CA CYS A 158 2.01 45.56 13.05
C CYS A 158 1.07 44.90 12.02
N GLY A 159 -0.23 44.81 12.31
CA GLY A 159 -1.22 44.20 11.40
C GLY A 159 -1.22 42.67 11.38
N VAL A 160 -0.44 42.00 12.23
CA VAL A 160 -0.40 40.54 12.30
C VAL A 160 -1.36 40.06 13.39
N ARG A 161 -2.50 39.50 12.95
CA ARG A 161 -3.43 38.84 13.87
C ARG A 161 -2.76 37.61 14.50
N PRO A 162 -2.92 37.40 15.82
CA PRO A 162 -2.44 36.18 16.46
C PRO A 162 -3.08 34.97 15.78
N ALA A 163 -2.26 33.96 15.44
CA ALA A 163 -2.76 32.67 15.02
C ALA A 163 -3.67 32.11 16.13
N VAL A 164 -4.92 31.83 15.77
CA VAL A 164 -5.90 31.14 16.64
C VAL A 164 -5.41 29.74 16.95
#